data_AF-A0A327WKD4-F1
#
_entry.id   AF-A0A327WKD4-F1
#
_cell.length_a   1.000
_cell.length_b   1.000
_cell.length_c   1.000
_cell.angle_alpha   90.00
_cell.angle_beta   90.00
_cell.angle_gamma   90.00
#
_symmetry.space_group_name_H-M   'P 1'
#
loop_
_entity.id
_entity.type
_entity.pdbx_description
1 polymer ?
#
loop_
_entity_poly.entity_id
_entity_poly.type
_entity_poly.pdbx_seq_one_letter_code
_entity_poly.pdbx_strand_id
1 'polypeptide(L)'
;MVAVSNLATVAAAEPTVARTVMLWSWWKSKDGKRQFAVVEKILKGVTSDVRTVGIKLLEVGDSNPFYYALDEFFSLVDKGSMIEMIPEPKAK
;
A
#
# COMPACT_ATOMS: atom_id res chain seq x y z
N MET A 1 -26.32 39.25 27.42
CA MET A 1 -26.03 37.80 27.28
C MET A 1 -25.36 37.60 25.94
N VAL A 2 -24.06 37.29 25.92
CA VAL A 2 -23.30 37.04 24.68
C VAL A 2 -23.30 35.53 24.43
N ALA A 3 -23.92 35.09 23.34
CA ALA A 3 -23.84 33.69 22.91
C ALA A 3 -22.61 33.54 22.01
N VAL A 4 -21.52 32.99 22.55
CA VAL A 4 -20.38 32.54 21.76
C VAL A 4 -20.70 31.14 21.25
N SER A 5 -21.08 31.05 19.98
CA SER A 5 -21.29 29.75 19.31
C SER A 5 -19.94 29.22 18.85
N ASN A 6 -19.44 28.20 19.55
CA ASN A 6 -18.21 27.52 19.19
C ASN A 6 -18.52 26.49 18.08
N LEU A 7 -18.30 26.85 16.81
CA LEU A 7 -18.32 25.90 15.71
C LEU A 7 -16.97 25.18 15.67
N ALA A 8 -16.91 24.01 16.32
CA ALA A 8 -15.82 23.08 16.11
C ALA A 8 -15.94 22.53 14.68
N THR A 9 -15.04 22.97 13.80
CA THR A 9 -14.80 22.38 12.48
C THR A 9 -14.44 20.91 12.68
N VAL A 10 -15.40 20.02 12.46
CA VAL A 10 -15.12 18.59 12.29
C VAL A 10 -14.34 18.49 10.99
N ALA A 11 -13.03 18.31 11.09
CA ALA A 11 -12.19 17.99 9.93
C ALA A 11 -12.77 16.72 9.30
N ALA A 12 -13.42 16.88 8.15
CA ALA A 12 -13.92 15.77 7.37
C ALA A 12 -12.71 14.92 6.98
N ALA A 13 -12.58 13.75 7.60
CA ALA A 13 -11.64 12.75 7.14
C ALA A 13 -12.01 12.43 5.69
N GLU A 14 -11.13 12.76 4.74
CA GLU A 14 -11.36 12.46 3.34
C GLU A 14 -11.69 10.96 3.19
N PRO A 15 -12.61 10.58 2.28
CA PRO A 15 -12.92 9.19 2.06
C PRO A 15 -11.64 8.49 1.63
N THR A 16 -11.10 7.66 2.53
CA THR A 16 -9.96 6.81 2.23
C THR A 16 -10.41 5.87 1.13
N VAL A 17 -10.04 6.18 -0.11
CA VAL A 17 -10.30 5.32 -1.26
C VAL A 17 -9.76 3.94 -0.88
N ALA A 18 -10.65 2.95 -0.81
CA ALA A 18 -10.27 1.61 -0.43
C ALA A 18 -9.31 1.07 -1.50
N ARG A 19 -8.01 1.05 -1.18
CA ARG A 19 -6.97 0.55 -2.07
C ARG A 19 -6.70 -0.91 -1.78
N THR A 20 -6.58 -1.70 -2.84
CA THR A 20 -6.31 -3.13 -2.76
C THR A 20 -4.96 -3.41 -3.41
N VAL A 21 -4.13 -4.21 -2.74
CA VAL A 21 -2.91 -4.80 -3.31
C VAL A 21 -3.12 -6.31 -3.40
N MET A 22 -2.86 -6.94 -4.54
CA MET A 22 -3.03 -8.38 -4.69
C MET A 22 -1.83 -9.13 -4.10
N LEU A 23 -2.07 -10.29 -3.49
CA LEU A 23 -0.96 -11.18 -3.13
C LEU A 23 -0.38 -11.77 -4.43
N TRP A 24 0.93 -11.97 -4.48
CA TRP A 24 1.65 -12.44 -5.67
C TRP A 24 1.55 -11.51 -6.89
N SER A 25 1.18 -10.24 -6.69
CA SER A 25 1.33 -9.21 -7.71
C SER A 25 2.79 -8.79 -7.86
N TRP A 26 3.16 -8.43 -9.09
CA TRP A 26 4.49 -7.95 -9.43
C TRP A 26 4.52 -6.42 -9.46
N TRP A 27 5.63 -5.86 -9.01
CA TRP A 27 5.86 -4.43 -8.93
C TRP A 27 7.28 -4.13 -9.41
N LYS A 28 7.52 -2.92 -9.89
CA LYS A 28 8.86 -2.48 -10.29
C LYS A 28 9.13 -1.06 -9.80
N SER A 29 10.41 -0.78 -9.59
CA SER A 29 10.85 0.60 -9.38
C SER A 29 10.59 1.44 -10.64
N LYS A 30 10.47 2.75 -10.47
CA LYS A 30 10.25 3.71 -11.57
C LYS A 30 11.28 3.58 -12.70
N ASP A 31 12.53 3.30 -12.35
CA ASP A 31 13.62 3.12 -13.31
C ASP A 31 13.61 1.73 -13.99
N GLY A 32 12.72 0.83 -13.57
CA GLY A 32 12.57 -0.53 -14.10
C GLY A 32 13.70 -1.49 -13.70
N LYS A 33 14.69 -1.03 -12.92
CA LYS A 33 15.87 -1.84 -12.59
C LYS A 33 15.58 -2.91 -11.54
N ARG A 34 14.66 -2.61 -10.61
CA ARG A 34 14.29 -3.50 -9.51
C ARG A 34 12.87 -4.00 -9.74
N GLN A 35 12.69 -5.29 -9.53
CA GLN A 35 11.40 -5.97 -9.64
C GLN A 35 11.11 -6.65 -8.33
N PHE A 36 9.87 -6.56 -7.87
CA PHE A 36 9.43 -7.04 -6.57
C PHE A 36 8.16 -7.87 -6.73
N ALA A 37 8.02 -8.91 -5.91
CA ALA A 37 6.78 -9.64 -5.74
C ALA A 37 6.22 -9.36 -4.34
N VAL A 38 4.91 -9.12 -4.25
CA VAL A 38 4.22 -9.08 -2.95
C VAL A 38 4.04 -10.52 -2.46
N VAL A 39 4.81 -10.91 -1.45
CA VAL A 39 4.84 -12.32 -0.99
C VAL A 39 4.05 -12.54 0.30
N GLU A 40 3.81 -11.47 1.07
CA GLU A 40 3.05 -11.58 2.31
C GLU A 40 2.32 -10.26 2.62
N LYS A 41 1.13 -10.38 3.21
CA LYS A 41 0.40 -9.27 3.81
C LYS A 41 0.44 -9.43 5.32
N ILE A 42 0.91 -8.40 6.01
CA ILE A 42 0.95 -8.37 7.46
C ILE A 42 -0.37 -7.82 7.96
N LEU A 43 -1.10 -8.66 8.68
CA LEU A 43 -2.41 -8.34 9.23
C LEU A 43 -2.26 -7.94 10.69
N LYS A 44 -3.02 -6.93 11.11
CA LYS A 44 -3.19 -6.56 12.52
C LYS A 44 -4.66 -6.45 12.83
N GLY A 45 -5.10 -7.11 13.88
CA GLY A 45 -6.49 -7.05 14.33
C GLY A 45 -6.66 -7.68 15.71
N VAL A 46 -7.75 -7.29 16.37
CA VAL A 46 -8.27 -7.97 17.56
C VAL A 46 -9.69 -8.42 17.21
N THR A 47 -9.97 -9.70 17.42
CA THR A 47 -11.26 -10.39 17.22
C THR A 47 -11.88 -10.33 15.82
N SER A 48 -12.43 -9.19 15.39
CA SER A 48 -13.28 -9.09 14.19
C SER A 48 -12.86 -8.04 13.16
N ASP A 49 -11.98 -7.10 13.53
CA ASP A 49 -11.43 -6.09 12.62
C ASP A 49 -9.98 -6.41 12.26
N VAL A 50 -9.81 -7.29 11.28
CA VAL A 50 -8.49 -7.62 10.72
C VAL A 50 -8.21 -6.69 9.55
N ARG A 51 -7.18 -5.85 9.70
CA ARG A 51 -6.71 -4.95 8.62
C ARG A 51 -5.28 -5.26 8.22
N THR A 52 -4.97 -5.10 6.95
CA THR A 52 -3.58 -5.10 6.48
C THR A 52 -2.88 -3.85 6.99
N VAL A 53 -1.73 -4.02 7.63
CA VAL A 53 -0.90 -2.92 8.16
C VAL A 53 0.45 -2.81 7.48
N GLY A 54 0.87 -3.86 6.78
CA GLY A 54 2.12 -3.86 6.05
C GLY A 54 2.15 -4.96 5.01
N ILE A 55 3.19 -4.93 4.19
CA ILE A 55 3.45 -5.92 3.15
C ILE A 55 4.91 -6.32 3.18
N LYS A 56 5.20 -7.55 2.76
CA LYS A 56 6.56 -7.98 2.43
C LYS A 56 6.72 -8.08 0.92
N LEU A 57 7.77 -7.45 0.43
CA LEU A 57 8.20 -7.47 -0.96
C LEU A 57 9.47 -8.31 -1.09
N LEU A 58 9.48 -9.25 -2.01
CA LEU A 58 10.69 -9.98 -2.38
C LEU A 58 11.24 -9.42 -3.68
N GLU A 59 12.50 -8.98 -3.67
CA GLU A 59 13.16 -8.49 -4.89
C GLU A 59 13.67 -9.66 -5.74
N VAL A 60 13.55 -9.57 -7.06
CA VAL A 60 14.10 -10.57 -7.96
C VAL A 60 15.62 -10.59 -7.86
N GLY A 61 16.17 -11.74 -7.48
CA GLY A 61 17.61 -11.92 -7.31
C GLY A 61 18.11 -11.67 -5.88
N ASP A 62 17.26 -11.21 -4.97
CA ASP A 62 17.53 -11.17 -3.54
C ASP A 62 16.58 -12.13 -2.81
N SER A 63 17.13 -12.96 -1.92
CA SER A 63 16.32 -13.90 -1.13
C SER A 63 15.75 -13.25 0.14
N ASN A 64 16.17 -12.04 0.47
CA ASN A 64 15.74 -11.33 1.66
C ASN A 64 14.51 -10.46 1.36
N PRO A 65 13.36 -10.70 2.01
CA PRO A 65 12.18 -9.87 1.83
C PRO A 65 12.32 -8.54 2.56
N PHE A 66 11.88 -7.46 1.90
CA PHE A 66 11.75 -6.12 2.44
C PHE A 66 10.37 -5.95 3.07
N TYR A 67 10.32 -5.41 4.28
CA TYR A 67 9.07 -5.02 4.93
C TYR A 67 8.77 -3.55 4.67
N TYR A 68 7.53 -3.25 4.29
CA TYR A 68 6.99 -1.90 4.21
C TYR A 68 5.71 -1.79 5.04
N ALA A 69 5.58 -0.68 5.78
CA ALA A 69 4.28 -0.27 6.29
C ALA A 69 3.35 0.07 5.10
N LEU A 70 2.05 -0.19 5.25
CA LEU A 70 1.11 -0.09 4.13
C LEU A 70 0.99 1.35 3.59
N ASP A 71 1.03 2.33 4.48
CA ASP A 71 1.06 3.76 4.18
C ASP A 71 2.34 4.20 3.46
N GLU A 72 3.49 3.68 3.89
CA GLU A 72 4.78 3.92 3.23
C GLU A 72 4.78 3.35 1.82
N PHE A 73 4.32 2.10 1.65
CA PHE A 73 4.21 1.46 0.35
C PHE A 73 3.34 2.29 -0.61
N PHE A 74 2.13 2.67 -0.20
CA PHE A 74 1.28 3.47 -1.06
C PHE A 74 1.83 4.87 -1.30
N SER A 75 2.56 5.46 -0.36
CA SER A 75 3.27 6.71 -0.59
C SER A 75 4.33 6.59 -1.70
N LEU A 76 4.99 5.43 -1.84
CA LEU A 76 5.91 5.16 -2.96
C LEU A 76 5.17 5.03 -4.29
N VAL A 77 3.99 4.41 -4.28
CA VAL A 77 3.13 4.29 -5.47
C VAL A 77 2.62 5.66 -5.90
N ASP A 78 2.12 6.47 -4.97
CA ASP A 78 1.58 7.80 -5.23
C ASP A 78 2.66 8.77 -5.75
N LYS A 79 3.91 8.61 -5.30
CA LYS A 79 5.08 9.35 -5.83
C LYS A 79 5.55 8.83 -7.20
N GLY A 80 5.00 7.72 -7.68
CA GLY A 80 5.42 7.05 -8.90
C GLY A 80 6.78 6.37 -8.80
N SER A 81 7.29 6.13 -7.59
CA SER A 81 8.55 5.42 -7.34
C SER A 81 8.39 3.91 -7.49
N MET A 82 7.18 3.39 -7.25
CA MET A 82 6.82 1.98 -7.36
C MET A 82 5.60 1.86 -8.28
N ILE A 83 5.65 0.95 -9.26
CA ILE A 83 4.62 0.78 -10.28
C ILE A 83 4.22 -0.69 -10.35
N GLU A 84 2.92 -0.97 -10.38
CA GLU A 84 2.43 -2.33 -10.59
C GLU A 84 2.81 -2.82 -12.00
N MET A 85 3.41 -4.01 -12.04
CA MET A 85 3.74 -4.70 -13.27
C MET A 85 2.66 -5.76 -13.52
N ILE A 86 1.87 -5.54 -14.57
CA ILE A 86 0.95 -6.55 -15.08
C ILE A 86 1.73 -7.37 -16.12
N PRO A 87 2.15 -8.61 -15.81
CA PRO A 87 2.81 -9.43 -16.81
C PRO A 87 1.82 -9.74 -17.93
N GLU A 88 2.15 -9.32 -19.16
CA GLU A 88 1.34 -9.70 -20.31
C GLU A 88 1.36 -11.23 -20.46
N PRO A 89 0.22 -11.86 -20.79
CA PRO A 89 0.23 -13.27 -21.13
C PRO A 89 1.19 -13.46 -22.31
N LYS A 90 2.22 -14.29 -22.12
CA LYS A 90 3.13 -14.64 -23.23
C LYS A 90 2.29 -15.17 -24.39
N ALA A 91 2.27 -14.43 -25.51
CA ALA A 91 1.74 -14.94 -26.76
C ALA A 91 2.47 -16.26 -27.05
N LYS A 92 1.70 -17.34 -27.21
CA LYS A 92 2.21 -18.67 -27.52
C LYS A 92 2.74 -18.74 -28.94
#